data_AF-A0A662DZA6-F1
#
_entry.id   AF-A0A662DZA6-F1
#
_cell.length_a   1.000
_cell.length_b   1.000
_cell.length_c   1.000
_cell.angle_alpha   90.00
_cell.angle_beta   90.00
_cell.angle_gamma   90.00
#
_symmetry.space_group_name_H-M   'P 1'
#
loop_
_entity.id
_entity.type
_entity.pdbx_description
1 polymer ?
#
loop_
_entity_poly.entity_id
_entity_poly.type
_entity_poly.pdbx_seq_one_letter_code
_entity_poly.pdbx_strand_id
1 'polypeptide(L)' 'MDMSEITVDVSHLTRWSIDQARRVQEEGTAEVIDGTLCDIQTAAAVVAVFEALTPEHKRVAETLEFARFGKFAWSHVA' A
#
# COMPACT_ATOMS: atom_id res chain seq x y z
N MET A 1 -7.92 35.59 7.57
CA MET A 1 -7.16 34.35 7.83
C MET A 1 -6.73 33.84 6.48
N ASP A 2 -5.44 33.91 6.19
CA ASP A 2 -4.84 33.42 4.95
C ASP A 2 -5.09 31.90 4.82
N MET A 3 -5.77 31.51 3.75
CA MET A 3 -5.85 30.11 3.34
C MET A 3 -4.61 29.82 2.50
N SER A 4 -3.48 29.58 3.17
CA SER A 4 -2.28 29.07 2.52
C SER A 4 -2.64 27.78 1.81
N GLU A 5 -2.53 27.79 0.48
CA GLU A 5 -2.65 26.63 -0.37
C GLU A 5 -1.60 25.60 0.09
N ILE A 6 -2.05 24.49 0.68
CA ILE A 6 -1.17 23.38 1.02
C ILE A 6 -0.83 22.69 -0.30
N THR A 7 0.26 23.14 -0.94
CA THR A 7 0.82 22.44 -2.10
C THR A 7 1.44 21.13 -1.58
N VAL A 8 0.66 20.05 -1.63
CA VAL A 8 1.17 18.71 -1.33
C VAL A 8 2.14 18.34 -2.46
N ASP A 9 3.43 18.37 -2.15
CA ASP A 9 4.48 17.89 -3.04
C ASP A 9 4.34 16.36 -3.19
N VAL A 10 3.66 15.94 -4.25
CA VAL A 10 3.45 14.53 -4.61
C VAL A 10 4.70 13.88 -5.23
N SER A 11 5.80 14.62 -5.37
CA SER A 11 7.09 14.13 -5.91
C SER A 11 7.77 13.13 -4.99
N HIS A 12 7.37 13.08 -3.71
CA HIS A 12 7.95 12.23 -2.67
C HIS A 12 7.11 11.01 -2.30
N LEU A 13 5.94 10.81 -2.91
CA LEU A 13 5.21 9.55 -2.79
C LEU A 13 5.97 8.49 -3.58
N THR A 14 6.91 7.82 -2.93
CA THR A 14 7.50 6.59 -3.45
C THR A 14 6.36 5.61 -3.65
N ARG A 15 5.92 5.44 -4.91
CA ARG A 15 4.94 4.42 -5.28
C ARG A 15 5.38 3.09 -4.66
N TRP A 16 4.56 2.54 -3.78
CA TRP A 16 4.81 1.21 -3.25
C TRP A 16 4.63 0.18 -4.36
N SER A 17 5.40 -0.90 -4.29
CA SER A 17 5.22 -2.07 -5.17
C SER A 17 4.63 -3.22 -4.38
N ILE A 18 3.78 -4.01 -5.03
CA ILE A 18 3.33 -5.29 -4.49
C ILE A 18 4.50 -6.21 -4.13
N ASP A 19 5.64 -6.09 -4.81
CA ASP A 19 6.84 -6.87 -4.51
C ASP A 19 7.41 -6.57 -3.12
N GLN A 20 7.26 -5.34 -2.62
CA GLN A 20 7.68 -5.01 -1.24
C GLN A 20 6.81 -5.74 -0.22
N ALA A 21 5.50 -5.76 -0.43
CA ALA A 21 4.58 -6.51 0.43
C ALA A 21 4.86 -8.02 0.36
N ARG A 22 5.18 -8.56 -0.83
CA ARG A 22 5.57 -9.97 -0.98
C ARG A 22 6.85 -10.31 -0.22
N ARG A 23 7.89 -9.46 -0.28
CA ARG A 23 9.11 -9.68 0.51
C ARG A 23 8.83 -9.71 2.01
N VAL A 24 8.03 -8.78 2.53
CA VAL A 24 7.64 -8.78 3.95
C VAL A 24 6.94 -10.09 4.33
N GLN A 25 6.04 -10.57 3.45
CA GLN A 25 5.34 -11.84 3.65
C GLN A 25 6.29 -13.06 3.60
N GLU A 26 7.21 -13.10 2.65
CA GLU A 26 8.14 -14.22 2.40
C GLU A 26 9.28 -14.28 3.42
N GLU A 27 9.89 -13.13 3.72
CA GLU A 27 11.02 -13.01 4.64
C GLU A 27 10.57 -12.95 6.11
N GLY A 28 9.27 -12.71 6.34
CA GLY A 28 8.70 -12.63 7.69
C GLY A 28 9.26 -11.46 8.51
N THR A 29 9.74 -10.41 7.85
CA THR A 29 10.35 -9.24 8.50
C THR A 29 9.58 -7.99 8.12
N ALA A 30 9.10 -7.24 9.13
CA ALA A 30 8.35 -6.01 8.91
C ALA A 30 9.22 -4.93 8.24
N GLU A 31 8.63 -4.18 7.30
CA GLU A 31 9.28 -3.10 6.54
C GLU A 31 8.41 -1.84 6.59
N VAL A 32 9.02 -0.65 6.49
CA VAL A 32 8.27 0.59 6.27
C VAL A 32 8.09 0.80 4.77
N ILE A 33 6.85 0.72 4.30
CA ILE A 33 6.45 0.92 2.91
C ILE A 33 5.65 2.22 2.84
N ASP A 34 6.12 3.19 2.05
CA ASP A 34 5.42 4.47 1.85
C ASP A 34 5.06 5.15 3.20
N GLY A 35 6.05 5.22 4.10
CA GLY A 35 5.90 5.81 5.44
C GLY A 35 5.05 4.99 6.43
N THR A 36 4.53 3.83 6.04
CA THR A 36 3.65 2.99 6.85
C THR A 36 4.33 1.69 7.25
N LEU A 37 4.26 1.32 8.53
CA LEU A 37 4.74 0.01 8.98
C LEU A 37 3.89 -1.11 8.36
N CYS A 38 4.53 -1.95 7.55
CA CYS A 38 3.96 -3.16 6.98
C CYS A 38 4.48 -4.35 7.77
N ASP A 39 3.61 -4.96 8.58
CA ASP A 39 3.88 -6.25 9.22
C ASP A 39 3.48 -7.42 8.32
N ILE A 40 3.81 -8.64 8.75
CA ILE A 40 3.56 -9.88 7.99
C ILE A 40 2.06 -10.06 7.70
N GLN A 41 1.19 -9.71 8.64
CA GLN A 41 -0.26 -9.89 8.48
C GLN A 41 -0.84 -8.89 7.47
N THR A 42 -0.40 -7.64 7.55
CA THR A 42 -0.77 -6.59 6.60
C THR A 42 -0.26 -6.92 5.21
N ALA A 43 0.99 -7.37 5.09
CA ALA A 43 1.56 -7.86 3.85
C ALA A 43 0.74 -8.99 3.24
N ALA A 44 0.41 -10.01 4.03
CA ALA A 44 -0.40 -11.14 3.57
C ALA A 44 -1.79 -10.70 3.09
N ALA A 45 -2.47 -9.81 3.81
CA ALA A 45 -3.78 -9.27 3.41
C ALA A 45 -3.69 -8.47 2.10
N VAL A 46 -2.69 -7.59 1.99
CA VAL A 46 -2.43 -6.80 0.78
C VAL A 46 -2.17 -7.71 -0.43
N VAL A 47 -1.31 -8.72 -0.28
CA VAL A 47 -1.00 -9.66 -1.37
C VAL A 47 -2.23 -10.45 -1.78
N ALA A 48 -2.98 -11.01 -0.83
CA ALA A 48 -4.19 -11.78 -1.12
C ALA A 48 -5.22 -10.96 -1.91
N VAL A 49 -5.48 -9.73 -1.49
CA VAL A 49 -6.43 -8.84 -2.16
C VAL A 49 -5.92 -8.39 -3.52
N PHE A 50 -4.64 -8.02 -3.62
CA PHE A 50 -4.04 -7.63 -4.89
C PHE A 50 -4.11 -8.75 -5.93
N GLU A 51 -3.83 -10.00 -5.53
CA GLU A 51 -3.85 -11.15 -6.44
C GLU A 51 -5.25 -11.42 -7.02
N ALA A 52 -6.30 -11.17 -6.23
CA ALA A 52 -7.70 -11.27 -6.64
C ALA A 52 -8.16 -10.16 -7.61
N LEU A 53 -7.37 -9.09 -7.80
CA LEU A 53 -7.72 -8.00 -8.72
C LEU A 53 -7.52 -8.37 -10.20
N THR A 54 -8.35 -7.77 -11.05
CA THR A 54 -8.13 -7.77 -12.51
C THR A 54 -6.86 -7.00 -12.87
N PRO A 55 -6.24 -7.22 -14.04
CA PRO A 55 -5.05 -6.48 -14.46
C PRO A 55 -5.22 -4.96 -14.48
N GLU A 56 -6.42 -4.48 -14.83
CA GLU A 56 -6.76 -3.06 -14.79
C GLU A 56 -6.76 -2.52 -13.36
N HIS A 57 -7.43 -3.22 -12.43
CA HIS A 57 -7.48 -2.82 -11.03
C HIS A 57 -6.12 -2.94 -10.33
N LYS A 58 -5.25 -3.87 -10.73
CA LYS A 58 -3.86 -3.96 -10.24
C LYS A 58 -3.08 -2.68 -10.53
N ARG A 59 -3.17 -2.16 -11.76
CA ARG A 59 -2.54 -0.89 -12.14
C ARG A 59 -3.05 0.28 -11.32
N VAL A 60 -4.35 0.28 -10.98
CA VAL A 60 -4.93 1.31 -10.11
C VAL A 60 -4.41 1.17 -8.68
N ALA A 61 -4.37 -0.05 -8.13
CA ALA A 61 -3.87 -0.32 -6.78
C ALA A 61 -2.43 0.20 -6.56
N GLU A 62 -1.55 0.01 -7.55
CA GLU A 62 -0.15 0.49 -7.52
C GLU A 62 -0.01 2.04 -7.60
N THR A 63 -1.12 2.75 -7.82
CA THR A 63 -1.15 4.23 -7.78
C THR A 63 -1.67 4.79 -6.46
N LEU A 64 -2.24 3.94 -5.60
CA LEU A 64 -2.73 4.34 -4.29
C LEU A 64 -1.59 4.41 -3.28
N GLU A 65 -1.76 5.16 -2.19
CA GLU A 65 -0.87 5.07 -1.02
C GLU A 65 -0.95 3.68 -0.39
N PHE A 66 0.17 3.15 0.11
CA PHE A 66 0.18 1.81 0.72
C PHE A 66 -0.82 1.73 1.89
N ALA A 67 -0.86 2.75 2.74
CA ALA A 67 -1.78 2.83 3.88
C ALA A 67 -3.26 2.69 3.46
N ARG A 68 -3.65 3.32 2.35
CA ARG A 68 -5.03 3.27 1.84
C ARG A 68 -5.36 1.87 1.34
N PHE A 69 -4.46 1.28 0.57
CA PHE A 69 -4.68 -0.07 0.04
C PHE A 69 -4.64 -1.13 1.15
N GLY A 70 -3.72 -1.00 2.12
CA GLY A 70 -3.65 -1.86 3.30
C GLY A 70 -4.92 -1.82 4.13
N LYS A 71 -5.50 -0.63 4.38
CA LYS A 71 -6.78 -0.50 5.08
C LYS A 71 -7.94 -1.16 4.31
N PHE A 72 -7.96 -0.99 2.99
CA PHE A 72 -8.94 -1.66 2.14
C PHE A 72 -8.80 -3.18 2.25
N ALA A 73 -7.58 -3.70 2.15
CA ALA A 73 -7.31 -5.12 2.22
C ALA A 73 -7.78 -5.74 3.55
N TRP A 74 -7.44 -5.11 4.68
CA TRP A 74 -7.90 -5.53 6.01
C TRP A 74 -9.43 -5.59 6.14
N SER A 75 -10.16 -4.75 5.42
CA SER A 75 -11.63 -4.74 5.45
C SER A 75 -12.28 -5.84 4.59
N HIS A 76 -11.50 -6.55 3.77
CA HIS A 76 -11.98 -7.54 2.80
C HIS A 76 -11.43 -8.96 3.01
N VAL A 77 -10.52 -9.14 3.97
CA VAL A 77 -9.97 -10.45 4.36
C VAL A 77 -10.63 -10.98 5.65
N ALA A 78 -11.69 -10.29 6.12
CA ALA A 78 -12.51 -10.65 7.29
C ALA A 78 -13.61 -11.67 6.96
#